data_AF-A0A820PB95-F1
#
_entry.id   AF-A0A820PB95-F1
#
_cell.length_a   1.000
_cell.length_b   1.000
_cell.length_c   1.000
_cell.angle_alpha   90.00
_cell.angle_beta   90.00
_cell.angle_gamma   90.00
#
_symmetry.space_group_name_H-M   'P 1'
#
loop_
_entity.id
_entity.type
_entity.pdbx_description
1 polymer ?
#
loop_
_entity_poly.entity_id
_entity_poly.type
_entity_poly.pdbx_seq_one_letter_code
_entity_poly.pdbx_strand_id
1 'polypeptide(L)'
;RLVKWFERIAAFGHGTSQEITSEEAFDIAKQAEPIEPMYIENKSKNVWHLGQRLQVIPDDMGKVPVEGTFIAADDYEIILRRSNGKLGDVNVHFPRAGFDVIPLE
;
A
#
# COMPACT_ATOMS: atom_id res chain seq x y z
N ARG A 1 4.35 -31.73 -18.52
CA ARG A 1 5.17 -30.50 -18.47
C ARG A 1 4.65 -29.51 -17.43
N LEU A 2 3.34 -29.22 -17.41
CA LEU A 2 2.70 -28.32 -16.42
C LEU A 2 2.85 -28.81 -14.97
N VAL A 3 2.50 -30.06 -14.67
CA VAL A 3 2.61 -30.64 -13.31
C VAL A 3 4.03 -30.49 -12.77
N LYS A 4 5.04 -30.92 -13.54
CA LYS A 4 6.45 -30.77 -13.16
C LYS A 4 6.87 -29.31 -12.94
N TRP A 5 6.27 -28.35 -13.65
CA TRP A 5 6.53 -26.93 -13.43
C TRP A 5 5.90 -26.47 -12.11
N PHE A 6 4.63 -26.83 -11.88
CA PHE A 6 3.92 -26.50 -10.66
C PHE A 6 4.63 -27.05 -9.42
N GLU A 7 5.11 -28.29 -9.47
CA GLU A 7 5.90 -28.90 -8.40
C GLU A 7 7.16 -28.09 -8.05
N ARG A 8 7.85 -27.52 -9.06
CA ARG A 8 9.01 -26.66 -8.81
C ARG A 8 8.64 -25.34 -8.15
N ILE A 9 7.49 -24.75 -8.51
CA ILE A 9 7.00 -23.53 -7.88
C ILE A 9 6.57 -23.83 -6.43
N ALA A 10 5.84 -24.91 -6.21
CA ALA A 10 5.41 -25.33 -4.87
C ALA A 10 6.61 -25.63 -3.94
N ALA A 11 7.71 -26.15 -4.50
CA ALA A 11 8.92 -26.47 -3.75
C ALA A 11 9.63 -25.26 -3.13
N PHE A 12 9.31 -24.01 -3.53
CA PHE A 12 9.83 -22.82 -2.83
C PHE A 12 9.34 -22.72 -1.38
N GLY A 13 8.19 -23.34 -1.05
CA GLY A 13 7.60 -23.30 0.28
C GLY A 13 7.17 -21.89 0.69
N HIS A 14 7.11 -21.63 2.01
CA HIS A 14 6.56 -20.39 2.58
C HIS A 14 7.55 -19.65 3.49
N GLY A 15 8.83 -20.03 3.50
CA GLY A 15 9.83 -19.47 4.41
C GLY A 15 9.61 -19.87 5.87
N THR A 16 10.12 -19.05 6.80
CA THR A 16 9.87 -19.20 8.25
C THR A 16 8.91 -18.11 8.69
N SER A 17 7.83 -18.51 9.37
CA SER A 17 6.81 -17.59 9.90
C SER A 17 6.70 -17.78 11.41
N GLN A 18 6.40 -16.68 12.10
CA GLN A 18 6.02 -16.66 13.51
C GLN A 18 4.66 -15.98 13.60
N GLU A 19 3.77 -16.57 14.37
CA GLU A 19 2.43 -16.06 14.57
C GLU A 19 2.47 -14.82 15.47
N ILE A 20 1.69 -13.81 15.11
CA ILE A 20 1.37 -12.65 15.95
C ILE A 20 -0.14 -12.43 15.94
N THR A 21 -0.65 -11.90 17.03
CA THR A 21 -2.05 -11.48 17.17
C THR A 21 -2.32 -10.16 16.43
N SER A 22 -3.59 -9.86 16.18
CA SER A 22 -4.01 -8.57 15.62
C SER A 22 -3.61 -7.39 16.51
N GLU A 23 -3.68 -7.58 17.82
CA GLU A 23 -3.33 -6.60 18.85
C GLU A 23 -1.84 -6.30 18.82
N GLU A 24 -1.00 -7.33 18.75
CA GLU A 24 0.46 -7.16 18.60
C GLU A 24 0.80 -6.41 17.31
N ALA A 25 0.17 -6.75 16.18
CA ALA A 25 0.39 -6.04 14.92
C ALA A 25 0.01 -4.56 15.01
N PHE A 26 -1.12 -4.25 15.66
CA PHE A 26 -1.57 -2.88 15.88
C PHE A 26 -0.60 -2.11 16.79
N ASP A 27 -0.14 -2.73 17.87
CA ASP A 27 0.79 -2.11 18.81
C ASP A 27 2.17 -1.87 18.19
N ILE A 28 2.66 -2.79 17.35
CA ILE A 28 3.90 -2.59 16.57
C ILE A 28 3.77 -1.39 15.65
N ALA A 29 2.69 -1.30 14.88
CA ALA A 29 2.46 -0.18 13.97
C ALA A 29 2.32 1.15 14.72
N LYS A 30 1.65 1.14 15.88
CA LYS A 30 1.49 2.33 16.74
C LYS A 30 2.80 2.84 17.35
N GLN A 31 3.73 1.94 17.62
CA GLN A 31 5.04 2.26 18.21
C GLN A 31 6.09 2.63 17.15
N ALA A 32 5.79 2.40 15.86
CA ALA A 32 6.67 2.70 14.75
C ALA A 32 6.35 4.06 14.12
N GLU A 33 7.34 4.66 13.45
CA GLU A 33 7.15 5.80 12.56
C GLU A 33 7.20 5.32 11.10
N PRO A 34 6.28 5.75 10.22
CA PRO A 34 6.34 5.41 8.82
C PRO A 34 7.62 5.96 8.17
N ILE A 35 8.30 5.12 7.40
CA ILE A 35 9.49 5.55 6.66
C ILE A 35 9.10 6.61 5.63
N GLU A 36 9.80 7.75 5.63
CA GLU A 36 9.62 8.76 4.59
C GLU A 36 10.18 8.26 3.25
N PRO A 37 9.42 8.38 2.15
CA PRO A 37 9.90 7.98 0.83
C PRO A 37 11.17 8.75 0.43
N MET A 38 12.16 8.05 -0.12
CA MET A 38 13.38 8.68 -0.66
C MET A 38 13.16 9.35 -2.02
N TYR A 39 11.98 9.22 -2.60
CA TYR A 39 11.60 9.75 -3.90
C TYR A 39 10.23 10.41 -3.81
N ILE A 40 10.01 11.39 -4.69
CA ILE A 40 8.70 11.97 -4.93
C ILE A 40 8.57 12.11 -6.45
N GLU A 41 8.18 11.05 -7.15
CA GLU A 41 8.11 11.09 -8.62
C GLU A 41 6.68 10.93 -9.14
N ASN A 42 5.96 12.05 -9.16
CA ASN A 42 4.74 12.15 -9.96
C ASN A 42 5.09 12.30 -11.47
N LYS A 43 5.48 11.20 -12.12
CA LYS A 43 5.65 11.12 -13.59
C LYS A 43 4.33 10.99 -14.35
N SER A 44 3.21 10.94 -13.62
CA SER A 44 1.88 10.87 -14.19
C SER A 44 1.54 12.17 -14.94
N LYS A 45 0.75 12.06 -16.02
CA LYS A 45 0.05 13.23 -16.59
C LYS A 45 -0.98 13.82 -15.62
N ASN A 46 -1.29 13.10 -14.53
CA ASN A 46 -2.24 13.56 -13.53
C ASN A 46 -1.59 14.63 -12.65
N VAL A 47 -2.27 15.76 -12.54
CA VAL A 47 -1.83 16.94 -11.79
C VAL A 47 -2.09 16.73 -10.30
N TRP A 48 -1.46 15.72 -9.69
CA TRP A 48 -1.49 15.51 -8.25
C TRP A 48 -0.35 16.25 -7.57
N HIS A 49 -0.65 16.86 -6.43
CA HIS A 49 0.31 17.62 -5.64
C HIS A 49 0.60 16.91 -4.32
N LEU A 50 1.86 16.93 -3.88
CA LEU A 50 2.22 16.51 -2.53
C LEU A 50 1.29 17.17 -1.50
N GLY A 51 0.84 16.39 -0.52
CA GLY A 51 -0.10 16.87 0.49
C GLY A 51 -1.55 16.89 0.05
N GLN A 52 -1.86 16.63 -1.22
CA GLN A 52 -3.23 16.53 -1.71
C GLN A 52 -3.94 15.32 -1.11
N ARG A 53 -5.21 15.48 -0.76
CA ARG A 53 -6.08 14.39 -0.34
C ARG A 53 -6.51 13.58 -1.56
N LEU A 54 -6.24 12.29 -1.55
CA LEU A 54 -6.63 11.35 -2.59
C LEU A 54 -7.36 10.16 -1.97
N GLN A 55 -8.11 9.44 -2.80
CA GLN A 55 -8.58 8.09 -2.52
C GLN A 55 -8.07 7.11 -3.57
N VAL A 56 -7.75 5.90 -3.12
CA VAL A 56 -7.35 4.76 -3.96
C VAL A 56 -8.41 3.67 -3.84
N ILE A 57 -8.87 3.13 -4.97
CA ILE A 57 -9.99 2.19 -5.04
C ILE A 57 -9.61 1.02 -5.96
N PRO A 58 -9.79 -0.25 -5.56
CA PRO A 58 -9.65 -1.38 -6.48
C PRO A 58 -10.55 -1.21 -7.71
N ASP A 59 -10.03 -1.44 -8.91
CA ASP A 59 -10.80 -1.32 -10.16
C ASP A 59 -11.68 -2.57 -10.44
N ASP A 60 -11.40 -3.66 -9.74
CA ASP A 60 -12.06 -4.96 -9.87
C ASP A 60 -13.19 -5.17 -8.84
N MET A 61 -12.87 -5.70 -7.66
CA MET A 61 -13.80 -6.21 -6.65
C MET A 61 -13.51 -5.58 -5.28
N GLY A 62 -14.53 -5.51 -4.43
CA GLY A 62 -14.35 -4.96 -3.08
C GLY A 62 -13.91 -3.49 -3.10
N LYS A 63 -14.57 -2.68 -3.94
CA LYS A 63 -14.33 -1.24 -4.22
C LYS A 63 -14.51 -0.31 -3.00
N VAL A 64 -13.84 -0.64 -1.90
CA VAL A 64 -13.82 0.15 -0.67
C VAL A 64 -12.67 1.15 -0.80
N PRO A 65 -12.95 2.46 -0.80
CA PRO A 65 -11.92 3.46 -0.97
C PRO A 65 -11.00 3.53 0.24
N VAL A 66 -9.70 3.72 -0.03
CA VAL A 66 -8.72 4.11 0.99
C VAL A 66 -8.33 5.56 0.76
N GLU A 67 -8.75 6.43 1.66
CA GLU A 67 -8.43 7.85 1.64
C GLU A 67 -7.17 8.16 2.45
N GLY A 68 -6.38 9.11 1.96
CA GLY A 68 -5.17 9.57 2.63
C GLY A 68 -4.55 10.78 1.94
N THR A 69 -3.41 11.20 2.46
CA THR A 69 -2.62 12.31 1.93
C THR A 69 -1.55 11.76 1.00
N PHE A 70 -1.48 12.26 -0.24
CA PHE A 70 -0.47 11.87 -1.21
C PHE A 70 0.92 12.30 -0.78
N ILE A 71 1.85 11.35 -0.67
CA ILE A 71 3.23 11.63 -0.25
C ILE A 71 4.28 11.19 -1.27
N ALA A 72 4.00 10.18 -2.10
CA ALA A 72 4.91 9.74 -3.16
C ALA A 72 4.19 8.83 -4.16
N ALA A 73 4.71 8.79 -5.37
CA ALA A 73 4.39 7.78 -6.39
C ALA A 73 5.62 7.59 -7.29
N ASP A 74 5.63 6.47 -7.98
CA ASP A 74 6.49 6.19 -9.13
C ASP A 74 5.68 5.44 -10.22
N ASP A 75 6.37 4.78 -11.15
CA ASP A 75 5.73 4.03 -12.23
C ASP A 75 4.98 2.77 -11.74
N TYR A 76 5.24 2.29 -10.53
CA TYR A 76 4.74 1.02 -9.98
C TYR A 76 3.85 1.20 -8.75
N GLU A 77 4.09 2.20 -7.91
CA GLU A 77 3.34 2.42 -6.68
C GLU A 77 2.83 3.85 -6.47
N ILE A 78 1.83 3.97 -5.62
CA ILE A 78 1.39 5.21 -4.99
C ILE A 78 1.29 5.00 -3.48
N ILE A 79 1.73 6.01 -2.73
CA ILE A 79 1.79 5.96 -1.27
C ILE A 79 0.90 7.07 -0.70
N LEU A 80 -0.06 6.67 0.14
CA LEU A 80 -0.89 7.58 0.92
C LEU A 80 -0.52 7.50 2.41
N ARG A 81 -0.25 8.65 3.02
CA ARG A 81 -0.17 8.80 4.48
C ARG A 81 -1.57 8.86 5.06
N ARG A 82 -1.84 8.06 6.08
CA ARG A 82 -3.10 8.10 6.84
C ARG A 82 -2.80 8.31 8.31
N SER A 83 -3.55 9.21 8.93
CA SER A 83 -3.50 9.47 10.36
C SER A 83 -4.74 8.91 11.04
N ASN A 84 -4.56 8.21 12.15
CA ASN A 84 -5.66 7.66 12.94
C ASN A 84 -5.39 7.91 14.43
N GLY A 85 -6.39 8.38 15.17
CA GLY A 85 -6.21 8.75 16.59
C GLY A 85 -5.80 7.59 17.52
N LYS A 86 -6.00 6.33 17.11
CA LYS A 86 -5.59 5.15 17.90
C LYS A 86 -4.26 4.54 17.43
N LEU A 87 -3.98 4.61 16.13
CA LEU A 87 -2.82 3.96 15.48
C LEU A 87 -1.65 4.92 15.23
N GLY A 88 -1.88 6.23 15.19
CA GLY A 88 -0.88 7.19 14.70
C GLY A 88 -0.88 7.27 13.17
N ASP A 89 0.27 7.59 12.60
CA ASP A 89 0.47 7.72 11.16
C ASP A 89 0.92 6.39 10.55
N VAL A 90 0.39 6.07 9.36
CA VAL A 90 0.81 4.92 8.55
C VAL A 90 0.94 5.28 7.08
N ASN A 91 1.92 4.68 6.41
CA ASN A 91 2.02 4.68 4.96
C ASN A 91 1.31 3.47 4.40
N VAL A 92 0.33 3.72 3.52
CA VAL A 92 -0.35 2.66 2.78
C VAL A 92 0.10 2.73 1.33
N HIS A 93 0.71 1.63 0.88
CA HIS A 93 1.28 1.49 -0.45
C HIS A 93 0.31 0.70 -1.33
N PHE A 94 0.10 1.18 -2.55
CA PHE A 94 -0.73 0.53 -3.56
C PHE A 94 0.04 0.39 -4.86
N PRO A 95 -0.07 -0.74 -5.57
CA PRO A 95 0.38 -0.79 -6.95
C PRO A 95 -0.47 0.17 -7.80
N ARG A 96 0.12 0.71 -8.87
CA ARG A 96 -0.58 1.58 -9.83
C ARG A 96 -1.59 0.80 -10.68
N ALA A 97 -1.28 -0.45 -11.01
CA ALA A 97 -2.16 -1.32 -11.79
C ALA A 97 -3.22 -1.96 -10.88
N GLY A 98 -4.48 -2.00 -11.36
CA GLY A 98 -5.61 -2.55 -10.60
C GLY A 98 -6.28 -1.55 -9.64
N PHE A 99 -5.88 -0.28 -9.67
CA PHE A 99 -6.39 0.74 -8.76
C PHE A 99 -6.65 2.08 -9.46
N ASP A 100 -7.86 2.60 -9.22
CA ASP A 100 -8.23 3.97 -9.57
C ASP A 100 -7.77 4.92 -8.46
N VAL A 101 -7.21 6.07 -8.87
CA VAL A 101 -6.75 7.13 -7.96
C VAL A 101 -7.52 8.40 -8.26
N ILE A 102 -8.27 8.89 -7.28
CA ILE A 102 -9.21 9.99 -7.44
C ILE A 102 -8.90 11.09 -6.42
N PRO A 103 -8.73 12.35 -6.85
CA PRO A 103 -8.70 13.49 -5.93
C PRO A 103 -9.95 13.59 -5.07
N LEU A 104 -9.77 13.87 -3.77
CA LEU A 104 -10.85 14.30 -2.90
C LEU A 104 -10.89 15.83 -2.91
N GLU A 105 -12.08 16.41 -3.04
CA GLU A 105 -12.28 17.88 -2.91
C GLU A 105 -11.91 18.39 -1.51
#